data_AF-A0A3T1D1Y0-F1
#
_entry.id   AF-A0A3T1D1Y0-F1
#
_cell.length_a   1.000
_cell.length_b   1.000
_cell.length_c   1.000
_cell.angle_alpha   90.00
_cell.angle_beta   90.00
_cell.angle_gamma   90.00
#
_symmetry.space_group_name_H-M   'P 1'
#
loop_
_entity.id
_entity.type
_entity.pdbx_description
1 polymer ?
#
loop_
_entity_poly.entity_id
_entity_poly.type
_entity_poly.pdbx_seq_one_letter_code
_entity_poly.pdbx_strand_id
1 'polypeptide(L)'
;MATLIKVPGRYDSSQSWTTRAGPTDEFASVYVGVVGNSATYPAPFLRSIIVYKPTNYYGKLSVALYRYNTKEFVVESPIVNVVAGGFEVDIPFSSPIPLTSEQYAVVVKNLGDTGMTFDIWMYTNAWDSGVIGAGTGWWYGPPSNPFKNYSSSSKSGGFGATFWDSNPNAAPNAPTMLSPISNQGSLINPRPKVIFKVTDPEGDKVIALAQVARDAAFTNLVLFEGSDSYPASFSPSGWINSGSNVYWTPSADIAPGTYYVRTWAYDGVSWGAYSATVVMTIAAPNWTNPTINDNDPGIRATWITELRTLVNNTRRARGITVAAFTDATVTANSSNVRIVHINELRTAINALLSASNLAPPAYTDPTLTANVTERKGIHIKQLRDALARC
;
A
#
# COMPACT_ATOMS: atom_id res chain seq x y z
N MET A 1 -9.94 21.58 -34.37
CA MET A 1 -10.75 22.54 -35.15
C MET A 1 -12.20 22.33 -34.75
N ALA A 2 -12.79 23.26 -34.01
CA ALA A 2 -14.20 23.21 -33.64
C ALA A 2 -14.93 24.35 -34.35
N THR A 3 -15.99 24.01 -35.07
CA THR A 3 -16.83 24.94 -35.84
C THR A 3 -17.90 25.52 -34.92
N LEU A 4 -17.95 26.86 -34.84
CA LEU A 4 -18.95 27.60 -34.07
C LEU A 4 -20.31 27.50 -34.77
N ILE A 5 -21.30 26.83 -34.17
CA ILE A 5 -22.70 26.87 -34.64
C ILE A 5 -23.34 28.15 -34.11
N LYS A 6 -23.64 29.08 -35.01
CA LYS A 6 -24.23 30.39 -34.69
C LYS A 6 -25.75 30.29 -34.74
N VAL A 7 -26.42 30.46 -33.60
CA VAL A 7 -27.89 30.64 -33.55
C VAL A 7 -28.20 32.11 -33.88
N PRO A 8 -29.07 32.44 -34.85
CA PRO A 8 -29.38 33.83 -35.18
C PRO A 8 -30.22 34.49 -34.06
N GLY A 9 -29.69 35.55 -33.44
CA GLY A 9 -30.48 36.46 -32.58
C GLY A 9 -29.96 36.72 -31.17
N ARG A 10 -28.85 36.10 -30.72
CA ARG A 10 -28.21 36.42 -29.42
C ARG A 10 -26.72 36.71 -29.62
N TYR A 11 -26.26 37.86 -29.13
CA TYR A 11 -24.85 38.18 -29.02
C TYR A 11 -24.38 37.76 -27.63
N ASP A 12 -23.52 36.75 -27.58
CA ASP A 12 -22.88 36.23 -26.36
C ASP A 12 -21.38 36.55 -26.40
N SER A 13 -20.84 37.10 -25.30
CA SER A 13 -19.40 37.19 -25.11
C SER A 13 -18.89 35.86 -24.54
N SER A 14 -18.53 34.93 -25.42
CA SER A 14 -18.05 33.61 -25.01
C SER A 14 -16.52 33.64 -24.83
N GLN A 15 -16.03 33.24 -23.64
CA GLN A 15 -14.60 33.03 -23.38
C GLN A 15 -14.39 31.56 -23.01
N SER A 16 -13.41 30.91 -23.67
CA SER A 16 -13.09 29.50 -23.46
C SER A 16 -11.76 29.33 -22.74
N TRP A 17 -11.72 28.44 -21.75
CA TRP A 17 -10.53 28.14 -20.96
C TRP A 17 -10.31 26.63 -20.91
N THR A 18 -9.14 26.16 -21.33
CA THR A 18 -8.77 24.74 -21.31
C THR A 18 -7.83 24.45 -20.15
N THR A 19 -8.21 23.56 -19.24
CA THR A 19 -7.34 23.10 -18.14
C THR A 19 -7.17 21.59 -18.17
N ARG A 20 -5.94 21.11 -17.94
CA ARG A 20 -5.59 19.68 -17.96
C ARG A 20 -5.30 19.20 -16.55
N ALA A 21 -6.11 18.26 -16.05
CA ALA A 21 -5.93 17.62 -14.75
C ALA A 21 -5.24 16.24 -14.91
N GLY A 22 -4.29 15.93 -14.03
CA GLY A 22 -3.64 14.63 -13.87
C GLY A 22 -4.53 13.57 -13.17
N PRO A 23 -3.98 12.37 -12.94
CA PRO A 23 -4.77 11.16 -12.71
C PRO A 23 -5.28 10.89 -11.29
N THR A 24 -5.08 11.76 -10.30
CA THR A 24 -5.42 11.46 -8.89
C THR A 24 -6.23 12.58 -8.24
N ASP A 25 -7.51 12.32 -7.92
CA ASP A 25 -8.43 13.16 -7.12
C ASP A 25 -8.30 14.68 -7.30
N GLU A 26 -8.29 15.12 -8.56
CA GLU A 26 -8.04 16.52 -8.87
C GLU A 26 -9.34 17.35 -8.93
N PHE A 27 -9.46 18.30 -8.01
CA PHE A 27 -10.35 19.45 -8.16
C PHE A 27 -9.68 20.47 -9.10
N ALA A 28 -10.26 20.73 -10.28
CA ALA A 28 -9.90 21.94 -11.02
C ALA A 28 -10.81 23.09 -10.58
N SER A 29 -10.18 24.22 -10.25
CA SER A 29 -10.87 25.46 -9.87
C SER A 29 -10.55 26.57 -10.87
N VAL A 30 -11.59 27.22 -11.40
CA VAL A 30 -11.47 28.43 -12.23
C VAL A 30 -11.95 29.61 -11.39
N TYR A 31 -11.06 30.58 -11.19
CA TYR A 31 -11.37 31.82 -10.46
C TYR A 31 -12.03 32.82 -11.39
N VAL A 32 -13.14 33.40 -10.93
CA VAL A 32 -13.92 34.35 -11.71
C VAL A 32 -14.15 35.57 -10.83
N GLY A 33 -13.46 36.65 -11.17
CA GLY A 33 -13.62 37.95 -10.53
C GLY A 33 -14.15 38.97 -11.53
N VAL A 34 -15.06 39.83 -11.09
CA VAL A 34 -15.46 41.01 -11.85
C VAL A 34 -14.50 42.14 -11.50
N VAL A 35 -13.70 42.59 -12.47
CA VAL A 35 -12.84 43.77 -12.30
C VAL A 35 -13.52 44.95 -12.97
N GLY A 36 -14.12 45.82 -12.17
CA GLY A 36 -14.70 47.07 -12.64
C GLY A 36 -16.10 47.30 -12.10
N ASN A 37 -16.19 48.13 -11.07
CA ASN A 37 -17.46 48.69 -10.63
C ASN A 37 -17.59 50.07 -11.29
N SER A 38 -18.17 50.15 -12.49
CA SER A 38 -18.68 51.45 -12.96
C SER A 38 -20.16 51.52 -12.54
N ALA A 39 -20.51 52.56 -11.80
CA ALA A 39 -21.80 52.72 -11.10
C ALA A 39 -23.03 52.83 -12.02
N THR A 40 -22.85 52.66 -13.34
CA THR A 40 -23.84 52.96 -14.37
C THR A 40 -24.49 51.72 -14.99
N TYR A 41 -24.06 50.51 -14.64
CA TYR A 41 -24.59 49.26 -15.23
C TYR A 41 -25.12 48.30 -14.16
N PRO A 42 -26.17 47.51 -14.48
CA PRO A 42 -26.62 46.43 -13.62
C PRO A 42 -25.48 45.43 -13.39
N ALA A 43 -25.31 44.96 -12.15
CA ALA A 43 -24.28 43.99 -11.81
C ALA A 43 -24.37 42.75 -12.74
N PRO A 44 -23.24 42.23 -13.24
CA PRO A 44 -23.28 41.02 -14.05
C PRO A 44 -23.78 39.84 -13.20
N PHE A 45 -24.59 38.99 -13.81
CA PHE A 45 -25.08 37.77 -13.17
C PHE A 45 -24.52 36.55 -13.88
N LEU A 46 -24.15 35.54 -13.10
CA LEU A 46 -23.85 34.22 -13.63
C LEU A 46 -25.15 33.43 -13.82
N ARG A 47 -25.37 32.91 -15.05
CA ARG A 47 -26.61 32.19 -15.41
C ARG A 47 -26.43 30.70 -15.61
N SER A 48 -25.32 30.33 -16.24
CA SER A 48 -25.00 28.94 -16.53
C SER A 48 -23.49 28.74 -16.58
N ILE A 49 -23.08 27.52 -16.27
CA ILE A 49 -21.73 27.01 -16.46
C ILE A 49 -21.87 25.83 -17.41
N ILE A 50 -21.10 25.85 -18.50
CA ILE A 50 -21.05 24.75 -19.45
C ILE A 50 -19.69 24.09 -19.36
N VAL A 51 -19.68 22.77 -19.19
CA VAL A 51 -18.48 21.94 -19.15
C VAL A 51 -18.44 21.07 -20.41
N TYR A 52 -17.47 21.29 -21.29
CA TYR A 52 -17.22 20.44 -22.46
C TYR A 52 -16.07 19.47 -22.24
N LYS A 53 -16.06 18.40 -23.05
CA LYS A 53 -15.12 17.29 -22.90
C LYS A 53 -14.71 16.66 -24.23
N PRO A 54 -13.43 16.23 -24.39
CA PRO A 54 -13.00 15.35 -25.48
C PRO A 54 -13.33 13.85 -25.26
N THR A 55 -13.41 13.10 -26.35
CA THR A 55 -14.40 12.03 -26.63
C THR A 55 -14.45 10.74 -25.79
N ASN A 56 -13.59 10.47 -24.79
CA ASN A 56 -13.40 9.08 -24.31
C ASN A 56 -13.37 8.87 -22.77
N TYR A 57 -14.41 9.24 -22.01
CA TYR A 57 -14.46 8.88 -20.58
C TYR A 57 -15.88 8.56 -20.08
N TYR A 58 -15.96 7.74 -19.05
CA TYR A 58 -17.16 7.35 -18.33
C TYR A 58 -16.97 7.64 -16.84
N GLY A 59 -17.87 8.38 -16.21
CA GLY A 59 -17.76 8.67 -14.77
C GLY A 59 -18.79 9.67 -14.27
N LYS A 60 -18.64 10.07 -13.00
CA LYS A 60 -19.56 10.97 -12.30
C LYS A 60 -18.90 12.31 -12.05
N LEU A 61 -19.63 13.39 -12.27
CA LEU A 61 -19.13 14.75 -12.10
C LEU A 61 -20.14 15.59 -11.31
N SER A 62 -19.63 16.48 -10.47
CA SER A 62 -20.41 17.55 -9.84
C SER A 62 -19.67 18.86 -9.98
N VAL A 63 -20.39 19.95 -10.23
CA VAL A 63 -19.83 21.30 -10.32
C VAL A 63 -20.43 22.13 -9.21
N ALA A 64 -19.60 22.87 -8.50
CA ALA A 64 -20.04 23.76 -7.44
C ALA A 64 -19.50 25.17 -7.63
N LEU A 65 -20.27 26.16 -7.20
CA LEU A 65 -19.80 27.54 -7.07
C LEU A 65 -19.37 27.76 -5.61
N TYR A 66 -18.10 28.10 -5.41
CA TYR A 66 -17.52 28.37 -4.11
C TYR A 66 -17.34 29.88 -3.92
N ARG A 67 -17.84 30.43 -2.81
CA ARG A 67 -17.68 31.84 -2.45
C ARG A 67 -16.50 31.97 -1.48
N TYR A 68 -15.44 32.69 -1.88
CA TYR A 68 -14.22 32.78 -1.08
C TYR A 68 -14.40 33.48 0.26
N ASN A 69 -15.17 34.56 0.28
CA ASN A 69 -15.31 35.40 1.48
C ASN A 69 -16.00 34.67 2.63
N THR A 70 -16.98 33.80 2.33
CA THR A 70 -17.71 33.03 3.34
C THR A 70 -17.21 31.61 3.49
N LYS A 71 -16.32 31.15 2.59
CA LYS A 71 -15.81 29.78 2.51
C LYS A 71 -16.89 28.71 2.33
N GLU A 72 -17.96 29.05 1.63
CA GLU A 72 -19.13 28.18 1.46
C GLU A 72 -19.38 27.82 -0.01
N PHE A 73 -19.92 26.62 -0.24
CA PHE A 73 -20.50 26.24 -1.52
C PHE A 73 -21.88 26.89 -1.63
N VAL A 74 -22.03 27.80 -2.59
CA VAL A 74 -23.26 28.57 -2.79
C VAL A 74 -24.29 27.72 -3.53
N VAL A 75 -23.83 26.94 -4.51
CA VAL A 75 -24.66 26.02 -5.29
C VAL A 75 -23.79 24.83 -5.68
N GLU A 76 -24.32 23.61 -5.57
CA GLU A 76 -23.70 22.39 -6.07
C GLU A 76 -24.69 21.71 -7.02
N SER A 77 -24.21 21.29 -8.18
CA SER A 77 -25.04 20.59 -9.15
C SER A 77 -25.34 19.17 -8.65
N PRO A 78 -26.47 18.58 -9.06
CA PRO A 78 -26.65 17.14 -8.96
C PRO A 78 -25.46 16.43 -9.60
N ILE A 79 -25.15 15.23 -9.11
CA ILE A 79 -24.14 14.38 -9.74
C ILE A 79 -24.66 13.97 -11.12
N VAL A 80 -23.93 14.31 -12.16
CA VAL A 80 -24.27 13.94 -13.54
C VAL A 80 -23.42 12.76 -13.96
N ASN A 81 -24.08 11.73 -14.49
CA ASN A 81 -23.39 10.61 -15.14
C ASN A 81 -22.97 11.04 -16.54
N VAL A 82 -21.67 10.94 -16.81
CA VAL A 82 -21.07 11.33 -18.09
C VAL A 82 -20.90 10.08 -18.96
N VAL A 83 -21.56 10.07 -20.13
CA VAL A 83 -21.39 9.05 -21.18
C VAL A 83 -20.50 9.55 -22.32
N ALA A 84 -19.90 8.63 -23.09
CA ALA A 84 -19.04 8.97 -24.23
C ALA A 84 -19.85 9.68 -25.35
N GLY A 85 -19.23 10.67 -26.01
CA GLY A 85 -19.86 11.41 -27.13
C GLY A 85 -19.82 12.93 -27.07
N GLY A 86 -19.23 13.52 -26.02
CA GLY A 86 -19.34 14.96 -25.77
C GLY A 86 -20.70 15.25 -25.14
N PHE A 87 -20.70 15.88 -23.98
CA PHE A 87 -21.92 16.23 -23.28
C PHE A 87 -21.85 17.70 -22.90
N GLU A 88 -23.00 18.37 -22.97
CA GLU A 88 -23.18 19.73 -22.49
C GLU A 88 -24.02 19.61 -21.22
N VAL A 89 -23.41 19.88 -20.07
CA VAL A 89 -24.16 20.05 -18.82
C VAL A 89 -24.35 21.53 -18.62
N ASP A 90 -25.56 21.98 -18.88
CA ASP A 90 -26.04 23.28 -18.47
C ASP A 90 -26.48 23.19 -17.01
N ILE A 91 -25.92 24.05 -16.17
CA ILE A 91 -26.27 24.13 -14.76
C ILE A 91 -27.01 25.46 -14.57
N PRO A 92 -28.34 25.47 -14.76
CA PRO A 92 -29.12 26.67 -14.56
C PRO A 92 -29.19 26.98 -13.08
N PHE A 93 -28.79 28.19 -12.70
CA PHE A 93 -29.07 28.68 -11.35
C PHE A 93 -30.56 28.99 -11.24
N SER A 94 -31.21 28.50 -10.17
CA SER A 94 -32.64 28.76 -9.90
C SER A 94 -32.93 30.26 -9.70
N SER A 95 -31.90 31.06 -9.41
CA SER A 95 -31.92 32.51 -9.43
C SER A 95 -30.55 33.03 -9.89
N PRO A 96 -30.48 34.09 -10.71
CA PRO A 96 -29.21 34.66 -11.16
C PRO A 96 -28.34 35.08 -9.97
N ILE A 97 -27.07 34.66 -9.94
CA ILE A 97 -26.16 34.98 -8.84
C ILE A 97 -25.50 36.33 -9.14
N PRO A 98 -25.71 37.37 -8.31
CA PRO A 98 -25.06 38.67 -8.52
C PRO A 98 -23.56 38.54 -8.27
N LEU A 99 -22.77 38.83 -9.29
CA LEU A 99 -21.31 38.91 -9.17
C LEU A 99 -20.96 40.31 -8.67
N THR A 100 -21.04 40.50 -7.35
CA THR A 100 -20.58 41.72 -6.67
C THR A 100 -19.05 41.71 -6.57
N SER A 101 -18.43 42.62 -5.80
CA SER A 101 -16.97 42.61 -5.53
C SER A 101 -16.45 41.35 -4.81
N GLU A 102 -17.27 40.32 -4.66
CA GLU A 102 -16.92 39.03 -4.08
C GLU A 102 -16.24 38.13 -5.11
N GLN A 103 -15.22 37.39 -4.67
CA GLN A 103 -14.53 36.41 -5.49
C GLN A 103 -15.28 35.07 -5.42
N TYR A 104 -15.60 34.53 -6.59
CA TYR A 104 -16.20 33.19 -6.74
C TYR A 104 -15.21 32.28 -7.48
N ALA A 105 -15.20 30.99 -7.11
CA ALA A 105 -14.57 29.94 -7.91
C ALA A 105 -15.61 28.96 -8.40
N VAL A 106 -15.46 28.53 -9.64
CA VAL A 106 -16.14 27.32 -10.14
C VAL A 106 -15.23 26.14 -9.81
N VAL A 107 -15.74 25.19 -9.05
CA VAL A 107 -15.05 23.97 -8.65
C VAL A 107 -15.70 22.80 -9.37
N VAL A 108 -14.91 22.04 -10.12
CA VAL A 108 -15.37 20.78 -10.74
C VAL A 108 -14.80 19.62 -9.95
N LYS A 109 -15.68 18.77 -9.43
CA LYS A 109 -15.32 17.55 -8.70
C LYS A 109 -15.39 16.36 -9.67
N ASN A 110 -14.25 15.74 -9.91
CA ASN A 110 -14.20 14.42 -10.54
C ASN A 110 -14.49 13.37 -9.46
N LEU A 111 -15.50 12.53 -9.67
CA LEU A 111 -15.87 11.46 -8.73
C LEU A 111 -15.49 10.07 -9.28
N GLY A 112 -14.49 10.00 -10.18
CA GLY A 112 -14.03 8.75 -10.78
C GLY A 112 -12.54 8.74 -11.15
N ASP A 113 -12.02 7.53 -11.38
CA ASP A 113 -10.61 7.13 -11.23
C ASP A 113 -9.61 7.60 -12.32
N THR A 114 -9.96 8.52 -13.23
CA THR A 114 -9.05 8.92 -14.32
C THR A 114 -9.04 10.42 -14.61
N GLY A 115 -7.86 10.94 -14.95
CA GLY A 115 -7.60 12.36 -15.20
C GLY A 115 -8.45 12.94 -16.34
N MET A 116 -8.99 14.14 -16.11
CA MET A 116 -9.92 14.80 -17.02
C MET A 116 -9.32 16.09 -17.59
N THR A 117 -9.67 16.41 -18.83
CA THR A 117 -9.50 17.75 -19.40
C THR A 117 -10.88 18.25 -19.75
N PHE A 118 -11.20 19.46 -19.33
CA PHE A 118 -12.49 20.07 -19.63
C PHE A 118 -12.32 21.53 -20.01
N ASP A 119 -13.28 22.03 -20.78
CA ASP A 119 -13.42 23.44 -21.09
C ASP A 119 -14.60 24.01 -20.33
N ILE A 120 -14.39 25.08 -19.56
CA ILE A 120 -15.47 25.80 -18.88
C ILE A 120 -15.83 27.03 -19.70
N TRP A 121 -17.13 27.15 -20.02
CA TRP A 121 -17.73 28.36 -20.57
C TRP A 121 -18.68 28.97 -19.56
N MET A 122 -18.63 30.29 -19.46
CA MET A 122 -19.47 31.05 -18.54
C MET A 122 -20.26 32.08 -19.33
N TYR A 123 -21.57 32.09 -19.09
CA TYR A 123 -22.48 33.04 -19.71
C TYR A 123 -22.82 34.13 -18.70
N THR A 124 -22.48 35.37 -19.05
CA THR A 124 -22.85 36.57 -18.28
C THR A 124 -23.69 37.48 -19.17
N ASN A 125 -24.58 38.25 -18.56
CA ASN A 125 -25.46 39.19 -19.28
C ASN A 125 -24.83 40.58 -19.49
N ALA A 126 -23.51 40.72 -19.40
CA ALA A 126 -22.83 42.00 -19.51
C ALA A 126 -22.87 42.52 -20.96
N TRP A 127 -23.80 43.45 -21.24
CA TRP A 127 -23.79 44.26 -22.45
C TRP A 127 -22.68 45.31 -22.33
N ASP A 128 -21.62 45.12 -23.11
CA ASP A 128 -20.53 46.06 -23.41
C ASP A 128 -19.50 46.48 -22.34
N SER A 129 -18.23 46.33 -22.73
CA SER A 129 -17.01 47.03 -22.28
C SER A 129 -16.44 46.80 -20.88
N GLY A 130 -17.07 46.01 -20.01
CA GLY A 130 -16.44 45.56 -18.77
C GLY A 130 -15.39 44.48 -19.05
N VAL A 131 -14.10 44.80 -18.93
CA VAL A 131 -13.02 43.79 -18.95
C VAL A 131 -13.20 42.89 -17.73
N ILE A 132 -13.58 41.62 -17.93
CA ILE A 132 -13.47 40.60 -16.88
C ILE A 132 -11.97 40.35 -16.66
N GLY A 133 -11.38 41.04 -15.69
CA GLY A 133 -9.99 40.88 -15.31
C GLY A 133 -9.81 39.65 -14.41
N ALA A 134 -9.32 38.54 -14.97
CA ALA A 134 -8.81 37.45 -14.15
C ALA A 134 -7.38 37.80 -13.69
N GLY A 135 -7.20 38.11 -12.40
CA GLY A 135 -5.89 38.31 -11.80
C GLY A 135 -5.40 37.03 -11.12
N THR A 136 -4.15 36.62 -11.37
CA THR A 136 -3.47 35.58 -10.59
C THR A 136 -2.53 36.23 -9.58
N GLY A 137 -2.59 35.79 -8.32
CA GLY A 137 -1.61 36.10 -7.29
C GLY A 137 -0.79 34.86 -6.98
N TRP A 138 0.54 34.96 -7.05
CA TRP A 138 1.44 33.92 -6.54
C TRP A 138 1.46 33.99 -5.02
N TRP A 139 1.16 32.89 -4.34
CA TRP A 139 1.30 32.79 -2.89
C TRP A 139 2.48 31.88 -2.57
N TYR A 140 3.56 32.46 -2.06
CA TYR A 140 4.68 31.75 -1.45
C TYR A 140 4.77 32.22 0.01
N GLY A 141 4.23 31.43 0.95
CA GLY A 141 4.39 31.66 2.38
C GLY A 141 3.44 30.81 3.23
N PRO A 142 3.75 30.48 4.50
CA PRO A 142 2.87 29.71 5.40
C PRO A 142 1.68 30.56 5.94
N PRO A 143 0.67 29.95 6.62
CA PRO A 143 -0.73 30.45 6.73
C PRO A 143 -1.04 31.70 7.57
N SER A 144 -0.12 32.65 7.80
CA SER A 144 -0.33 33.67 8.84
C SER A 144 -0.50 35.15 8.44
N ASN A 145 -0.75 35.53 7.17
CA ASN A 145 -1.22 36.91 6.91
C ASN A 145 -1.86 37.14 5.51
N PRO A 146 -3.06 37.76 5.38
CA PRO A 146 -3.71 37.97 4.09
C PRO A 146 -3.83 39.47 3.72
N PHE A 147 -2.74 40.18 3.46
CA PHE A 147 -2.82 41.44 2.72
C PHE A 147 -1.55 41.71 1.93
N LYS A 148 -1.60 41.52 0.61
CA LYS A 148 -0.75 42.22 -0.37
C LYS A 148 -1.43 42.23 -1.73
N ASN A 149 -1.91 43.41 -2.13
CA ASN A 149 -2.44 43.68 -3.45
C ASN A 149 -1.32 43.56 -4.50
N TYR A 150 -1.56 42.82 -5.59
CA TYR A 150 -0.77 42.94 -6.81
C TYR A 150 -1.68 43.14 -8.01
N SER A 151 -1.44 44.23 -8.74
CA SER A 151 -2.02 44.53 -10.05
C SER A 151 -1.32 43.72 -11.14
N SER A 152 -2.06 43.07 -12.03
CA SER A 152 -1.48 42.47 -13.24
C SER A 152 -1.88 43.24 -14.50
N SER A 153 -0.87 43.66 -15.26
CA SER A 153 -0.98 44.08 -16.66
C SER A 153 -1.00 42.84 -17.55
N SER A 154 -1.89 42.81 -18.52
CA SER A 154 -2.08 41.75 -19.50
C SER A 154 -0.82 41.46 -20.32
N LYS A 155 -0.49 40.17 -20.48
CA LYS A 155 0.15 39.65 -21.71
C LYS A 155 -0.05 38.13 -21.81
N SER A 156 -0.47 37.73 -23.01
CA SER A 156 -0.60 36.39 -23.55
C SER A 156 0.57 35.46 -23.16
N GLY A 157 0.30 34.50 -22.28
CA GLY A 157 1.19 33.41 -21.93
C GLY A 157 0.35 32.25 -21.41
N GLY A 158 0.62 31.03 -21.89
CA GLY A 158 -0.14 29.83 -21.52
C GLY A 158 -0.26 29.66 -20.00
N PHE A 159 -1.47 29.41 -19.53
CA PHE A 159 -1.79 29.31 -18.11
C PHE A 159 -1.80 27.85 -17.66
N GLY A 160 -0.98 27.51 -16.67
CA GLY A 160 -1.01 26.21 -15.99
C GLY A 160 -1.82 26.32 -14.70
N ALA A 161 -2.78 25.42 -14.51
CA ALA A 161 -3.50 25.26 -13.25
C ALA A 161 -2.59 24.56 -12.22
N THR A 162 -2.59 25.03 -10.98
CA THR A 162 -1.96 24.33 -9.85
C THR A 162 -3.06 23.65 -9.05
N PHE A 163 -3.05 22.32 -9.06
CA PHE A 163 -4.01 21.48 -8.37
C PHE A 163 -3.60 21.33 -6.91
N TRP A 164 -4.56 21.47 -6.00
CA TRP A 164 -4.39 21.16 -4.58
C TRP A 164 -4.99 19.77 -4.36
N ASP A 165 -4.14 18.75 -4.27
CA ASP A 165 -4.53 17.50 -3.65
C ASP A 165 -4.64 17.76 -2.14
N SER A 166 -5.85 17.63 -1.60
CA SER A 166 -6.13 17.80 -0.18
C SER A 166 -5.85 16.54 0.63
N ASN A 167 -5.35 15.46 0.03
CA ASN A 167 -4.95 14.25 0.73
C ASN A 167 -3.42 14.24 0.85
N PRO A 168 -2.84 14.86 1.90
CA PRO A 168 -1.42 14.76 2.12
C PRO A 168 -1.06 13.28 2.32
N ASN A 169 -0.27 12.71 1.41
CA ASN A 169 0.29 11.37 1.51
C ASN A 169 0.76 11.10 2.95
N ALA A 170 0.11 10.21 3.69
CA ALA A 170 0.64 9.76 4.96
C ALA A 170 1.68 8.67 4.71
N ALA A 171 2.64 8.57 5.63
CA ALA A 171 3.65 7.54 5.50
C ALA A 171 3.08 6.16 5.86
N PRO A 172 3.61 5.07 5.26
CA PRO A 172 3.25 3.72 5.63
C PRO A 172 3.38 3.49 7.12
N ASN A 173 2.46 2.73 7.69
CA ASN A 173 2.59 2.30 9.07
C ASN A 173 3.81 1.38 9.23
N ALA A 174 4.42 1.40 10.41
CA ALA A 174 5.49 0.46 10.75
C ALA A 174 5.01 -0.99 10.52
N PRO A 175 5.75 -1.81 9.75
CA PRO A 175 5.32 -3.18 9.54
C PRO A 175 5.20 -3.94 10.87
N THR A 176 4.22 -4.84 10.97
CA THR A 176 4.03 -5.65 12.17
C THR A 176 4.73 -6.99 12.01
N MET A 177 5.75 -7.27 12.83
CA MET A 177 6.45 -8.56 12.83
C MET A 177 5.53 -9.65 13.38
N LEU A 178 5.36 -10.74 12.62
CA LEU A 178 4.52 -11.89 13.00
C LEU A 178 5.35 -13.13 13.35
N SER A 179 6.47 -13.35 12.65
CA SER A 179 7.38 -14.47 12.89
C SER A 179 8.78 -14.14 12.35
N PRO A 180 9.87 -14.47 13.06
CA PRO A 180 9.92 -15.17 14.34
C PRO A 180 9.53 -14.29 15.54
N ILE A 181 9.34 -14.92 16.70
CA ILE A 181 9.10 -14.24 17.98
C ILE A 181 10.44 -13.93 18.65
N SER A 182 10.60 -12.67 19.03
CA SER A 182 11.83 -12.15 19.62
C SER A 182 12.24 -12.91 20.88
N ASN A 183 13.51 -13.35 20.95
CA ASN A 183 14.08 -14.07 22.08
C ASN A 183 13.33 -15.37 22.47
N GLN A 184 12.64 -16.01 21.53
CA GLN A 184 11.99 -17.30 21.75
C GLN A 184 12.64 -18.38 20.91
N GLY A 185 13.17 -19.44 21.54
CA GLY A 185 13.65 -20.63 20.85
C GLY A 185 14.74 -20.37 19.80
N SER A 186 14.82 -21.22 18.78
CA SER A 186 15.81 -21.12 17.71
C SER A 186 15.31 -21.70 16.39
N LEU A 187 15.66 -21.04 15.28
CA LEU A 187 15.45 -21.53 13.92
C LEU A 187 16.64 -22.37 13.47
N ILE A 188 16.45 -23.24 12.48
CA ILE A 188 17.48 -24.18 12.02
C ILE A 188 17.86 -23.89 10.58
N ASN A 189 16.92 -23.44 9.77
CA ASN A 189 17.18 -23.01 8.41
C ASN A 189 18.11 -21.78 8.40
N PRO A 190 19.26 -21.83 7.67
CA PRO A 190 20.14 -20.67 7.47
C PRO A 190 19.47 -19.51 6.72
N ARG A 191 18.39 -19.77 5.99
CA ARG A 191 17.55 -18.78 5.31
C ARG A 191 16.15 -18.80 5.92
N PRO A 192 16.01 -18.45 7.21
CA PRO A 192 14.74 -18.57 7.89
C PRO A 192 13.72 -17.64 7.24
N LYS A 193 12.53 -18.16 6.94
CA LYS A 193 11.44 -17.30 6.49
C LYS A 193 11.05 -16.32 7.61
N VAL A 194 10.81 -15.07 7.29
CA VAL A 194 10.30 -14.04 8.21
C VAL A 194 8.93 -13.61 7.69
N ILE A 195 7.98 -13.43 8.59
CA ILE A 195 6.60 -13.09 8.27
C ILE A 195 6.27 -11.78 8.97
N PHE A 196 5.79 -10.81 8.21
CA PHE A 196 5.36 -9.53 8.74
C PHE A 196 4.21 -8.96 7.92
N LYS A 197 3.45 -8.05 8.49
CA LYS A 197 2.33 -7.39 7.83
C LYS A 197 2.70 -5.96 7.48
N VAL A 198 2.37 -5.53 6.27
CA VAL A 198 2.53 -4.14 5.82
C VAL A 198 1.17 -3.48 5.67
N THR A 199 1.09 -2.18 5.99
CA THR A 199 -0.15 -1.40 5.91
C THR A 199 0.21 0.05 5.65
N ASP A 200 -0.62 0.68 4.83
CA ASP A 200 -0.55 2.08 4.48
C ASP A 200 -1.91 2.75 4.84
N PRO A 201 -1.93 3.94 5.47
CA PRO A 201 -3.17 4.59 5.91
C PRO A 201 -4.14 4.94 4.77
N GLU A 202 -3.61 5.29 3.61
CA GLU A 202 -4.36 5.62 2.40
C GLU A 202 -4.72 4.37 1.58
N GLY A 203 -4.09 3.23 1.91
CA GLY A 203 -4.30 1.97 1.22
C GLY A 203 -3.36 1.77 0.04
N ASP A 204 -2.33 2.60 -0.09
CA ASP A 204 -1.38 2.53 -1.18
C ASP A 204 -0.57 1.24 -1.16
N LYS A 205 -0.04 0.90 -2.34
CA LYS A 205 0.88 -0.23 -2.44
C LYS A 205 2.24 0.19 -1.89
N VAL A 206 2.92 -0.73 -1.24
CA VAL A 206 4.21 -0.47 -0.62
C VAL A 206 5.29 -1.44 -1.10
N ILE A 207 6.53 -0.97 -1.15
CA ILE A 207 7.72 -1.83 -1.18
C ILE A 207 8.06 -2.20 0.25
N ALA A 208 8.24 -3.49 0.51
CA ALA A 208 8.64 -4.00 1.82
C ALA A 208 10.15 -4.22 1.86
N LEU A 209 10.80 -3.82 2.94
CA LEU A 209 12.24 -4.05 3.14
C LEU A 209 12.49 -4.82 4.43
N ALA A 210 13.53 -5.64 4.41
CA ALA A 210 13.99 -6.42 5.55
C ALA A 210 15.50 -6.21 5.79
N GLN A 211 15.87 -6.05 7.06
CA GLN A 211 17.25 -5.89 7.52
C GLN A 211 17.59 -6.97 8.52
N VAL A 212 18.80 -7.50 8.40
CA VAL A 212 19.43 -8.37 9.41
C VAL A 212 20.75 -7.75 9.80
N ALA A 213 21.01 -7.65 11.10
CA ALA A 213 22.25 -7.13 11.65
C ALA A 213 22.81 -8.02 12.75
N ARG A 214 24.10 -7.85 13.04
CA ARG A 214 24.78 -8.50 14.18
C ARG A 214 24.61 -7.75 15.50
N ASP A 215 24.17 -6.50 15.44
CA ASP A 215 23.97 -5.61 16.58
C ASP A 215 22.60 -4.93 16.54
N ALA A 216 22.08 -4.59 17.72
CA ALA A 216 20.76 -3.98 17.87
C ALA A 216 20.67 -2.56 17.27
N ALA A 217 21.81 -1.90 17.05
CA ALA A 217 21.87 -0.58 16.44
C ALA A 217 21.88 -0.63 14.90
N PHE A 218 21.92 -1.83 14.31
CA PHE A 218 22.00 -2.05 12.85
C PHE A 218 23.21 -1.36 12.21
N THR A 219 24.33 -1.29 12.91
CA THR A 219 25.60 -0.75 12.40
C THR A 219 26.41 -1.78 11.61
N ASN A 220 26.22 -3.07 11.90
CA ASN A 220 26.82 -4.21 11.21
C ASN A 220 25.73 -5.01 10.50
N LEU A 221 25.35 -4.53 9.32
CA LEU A 221 24.35 -5.15 8.46
C LEU A 221 24.90 -6.44 7.83
N VAL A 222 24.10 -7.50 7.90
CA VAL A 222 24.32 -8.79 7.25
C VAL A 222 23.55 -8.84 5.94
N LEU A 223 22.28 -8.44 5.96
CA LEU A 223 21.41 -8.38 4.79
C LEU A 223 20.55 -7.12 4.84
N PHE A 224 20.28 -6.57 3.65
CA PHE A 224 19.33 -5.50 3.43
C PHE A 224 18.66 -5.72 2.08
N GLU A 225 17.40 -6.16 2.10
CA GLU A 225 16.69 -6.61 0.91
C GLU A 225 15.33 -5.93 0.81
N GLY A 226 14.95 -5.49 -0.39
CA GLY A 226 13.63 -4.97 -0.73
C GLY A 226 12.83 -5.90 -1.63
N SER A 227 11.51 -5.85 -1.54
CA SER A 227 10.61 -6.68 -2.36
C SER A 227 10.69 -6.39 -3.85
N ASP A 228 11.16 -5.20 -4.23
CA ASP A 228 11.38 -4.74 -5.61
C ASP A 228 12.74 -5.16 -6.17
N SER A 229 13.78 -5.08 -5.34
CA SER A 229 15.18 -5.28 -5.70
C SER A 229 15.62 -6.74 -5.53
N TYR A 230 14.93 -7.50 -4.67
CA TYR A 230 15.13 -8.93 -4.45
C TYR A 230 13.79 -9.70 -4.57
N PRO A 231 13.11 -9.66 -5.72
CA PRO A 231 11.74 -10.18 -5.84
C PRO A 231 11.62 -11.69 -5.58
N ALA A 232 12.70 -12.46 -5.74
CA ALA A 232 12.73 -13.89 -5.41
C ALA A 232 12.77 -14.16 -3.89
N SER A 233 13.20 -13.18 -3.09
CA SER A 233 13.24 -13.27 -1.62
C SER A 233 11.87 -12.99 -0.99
N PHE A 234 10.92 -12.39 -1.71
CA PHE A 234 9.65 -11.93 -1.15
C PHE A 234 8.45 -12.60 -1.80
N SER A 235 7.42 -12.86 -1.01
CA SER A 235 6.10 -13.26 -1.49
C SER A 235 5.04 -12.57 -0.64
N PRO A 236 4.14 -11.74 -1.20
CA PRO A 236 4.21 -11.14 -2.55
C PRO A 236 5.50 -10.32 -2.75
N SER A 237 5.89 -10.10 -4.01
CA SER A 237 7.07 -9.31 -4.41
C SER A 237 6.69 -8.01 -5.13
N GLY A 238 7.67 -7.13 -5.35
CA GLY A 238 7.46 -5.82 -5.95
C GLY A 238 6.65 -4.90 -5.05
N TRP A 239 5.68 -4.21 -5.65
CA TRP A 239 4.69 -3.37 -4.98
C TRP A 239 3.56 -4.22 -4.38
N ILE A 240 3.48 -4.22 -3.05
CA ILE A 240 2.63 -5.08 -2.26
C ILE A 240 1.40 -4.29 -1.81
N ASN A 241 0.21 -4.88 -1.94
CA ASN A 241 -1.02 -4.23 -1.48
C ASN A 241 -0.98 -4.01 0.05
N SER A 242 -1.39 -2.81 0.50
CA SER A 242 -1.65 -2.54 1.92
C SER A 242 -2.52 -3.62 2.56
N GLY A 243 -2.15 -4.06 3.76
CA GLY A 243 -2.84 -5.11 4.52
C GLY A 243 -2.34 -6.53 4.23
N SER A 244 -1.39 -6.73 3.31
CA SER A 244 -0.86 -8.04 2.98
C SER A 244 0.13 -8.57 4.03
N ASN A 245 0.08 -9.89 4.27
CA ASN A 245 1.19 -10.59 4.92
C ASN A 245 2.31 -10.83 3.91
N VAL A 246 3.52 -10.45 4.29
CA VAL A 246 4.74 -10.59 3.51
C VAL A 246 5.57 -11.73 4.08
N TYR A 247 5.98 -12.64 3.20
CA TYR A 247 6.86 -13.76 3.48
C TYR A 247 8.23 -13.46 2.86
N TRP A 248 9.18 -13.08 3.70
CA TRP A 248 10.56 -12.83 3.28
C TRP A 248 11.45 -14.04 3.57
N THR A 249 12.22 -14.50 2.60
CA THR A 249 13.26 -15.52 2.73
C THR A 249 14.58 -14.87 2.34
N PRO A 250 15.58 -14.79 3.25
CA PRO A 250 16.90 -14.22 2.96
C PRO A 250 17.46 -14.71 1.62
N SER A 251 18.15 -13.85 0.86
CA SER A 251 18.75 -14.23 -0.44
C SER A 251 19.98 -15.13 -0.27
N ALA A 252 20.64 -15.08 0.89
CA ALA A 252 21.84 -15.83 1.22
C ALA A 252 21.76 -16.49 2.60
N ASP A 253 22.56 -17.55 2.79
CA ASP A 253 22.65 -18.27 4.06
C ASP A 253 23.22 -17.38 5.18
N ILE A 254 22.55 -17.38 6.32
CA ILE A 254 22.99 -16.71 7.53
C ILE A 254 23.62 -17.76 8.44
N ALA A 255 24.89 -17.53 8.82
CA ALA A 255 25.61 -18.43 9.71
C ALA A 255 24.92 -18.56 11.09
N PRO A 256 25.07 -19.69 11.79
CA PRO A 256 24.55 -19.84 13.15
C PRO A 256 24.97 -18.70 14.08
N GLY A 257 24.04 -18.23 14.90
CA GLY A 257 24.25 -17.10 15.79
C GLY A 257 22.97 -16.35 16.15
N THR A 258 23.14 -15.26 16.88
CA THR A 258 22.04 -14.34 17.25
C THR A 258 22.12 -13.10 16.37
N TYR A 259 20.98 -12.68 15.84
CA TYR A 259 20.83 -11.58 14.91
C TYR A 259 19.64 -10.70 15.28
N TYR A 260 19.68 -9.46 14.81
CA TYR A 260 18.62 -8.48 14.98
C TYR A 260 17.95 -8.26 13.63
N VAL A 261 16.63 -8.42 13.59
CA VAL A 261 15.82 -8.33 12.38
C VAL A 261 14.80 -7.20 12.55
N ARG A 262 14.69 -6.34 11.55
CA ARG A 262 13.60 -5.36 11.45
C ARG A 262 13.19 -5.18 10.00
N THR A 263 12.03 -4.60 9.80
CA THR A 263 11.41 -4.41 8.50
C THR A 263 10.91 -2.98 8.35
N TRP A 264 10.70 -2.57 7.11
CA TRP A 264 10.36 -1.20 6.75
C TRP A 264 9.46 -1.18 5.50
N ALA A 265 8.77 -0.07 5.24
CA ALA A 265 7.88 0.07 4.10
C ALA A 265 8.01 1.46 3.45
N TYR A 266 7.84 1.50 2.12
CA TYR A 266 7.89 2.69 1.27
C TYR A 266 6.70 2.70 0.30
N ASP A 267 5.93 3.78 0.26
CA ASP A 267 4.71 3.94 -0.60
C ASP A 267 5.01 4.51 -2.01
N GLY A 268 6.25 4.94 -2.29
CA GLY A 268 6.60 5.64 -3.53
C GLY A 268 6.86 7.14 -3.36
N VAL A 269 6.49 7.70 -2.22
CA VAL A 269 6.60 9.12 -1.86
C VAL A 269 7.39 9.27 -0.57
N SER A 270 7.06 8.47 0.44
CA SER A 270 7.53 8.58 1.81
C SER A 270 7.84 7.22 2.43
N TRP A 271 8.69 7.27 3.46
CA TRP A 271 9.07 6.09 4.21
C TRP A 271 8.35 6.03 5.54
N GLY A 272 7.88 4.85 5.91
CA GLY A 272 7.25 4.60 7.21
C GLY A 272 8.24 4.63 8.38
N ALA A 273 7.81 4.19 9.55
CA ALA A 273 8.73 3.86 10.64
C ALA A 273 9.24 2.41 10.52
N TYR A 274 10.39 2.09 11.13
CA TYR A 274 10.83 0.71 11.26
C TYR A 274 9.87 -0.10 12.14
N SER A 275 9.74 -1.39 11.84
CA SER A 275 9.06 -2.34 12.73
C SER A 275 9.81 -2.54 14.05
N ALA A 276 9.13 -3.16 15.01
CA ALA A 276 9.79 -3.64 16.22
C ALA A 276 10.96 -4.57 15.87
N THR A 277 12.10 -4.37 16.52
CA THR A 277 13.28 -5.23 16.31
C THR A 277 13.06 -6.59 16.96
N VAL A 278 13.24 -7.65 16.17
CA VAL A 278 13.17 -9.04 16.60
C VAL A 278 14.58 -9.59 16.78
N VAL A 279 14.86 -10.16 17.95
CA VAL A 279 16.07 -10.94 18.18
C VAL A 279 15.80 -12.37 17.73
N MET A 280 16.55 -12.81 16.73
CA MET A 280 16.42 -14.12 16.08
C MET A 280 17.69 -14.94 16.32
N THR A 281 17.54 -16.18 16.74
CA THR A 281 18.66 -17.13 16.87
C THR A 281 18.56 -18.22 15.80
N ILE A 282 19.63 -18.39 15.04
CA ILE A 282 19.82 -19.50 14.10
C ILE A 282 20.78 -20.50 14.77
N ALA A 283 20.32 -21.72 14.97
CA ALA A 283 21.09 -22.79 15.60
C ALA A 283 21.59 -23.79 14.57
N ALA A 284 22.84 -24.24 14.73
CA ALA A 284 23.33 -25.44 14.06
C ALA A 284 22.85 -26.67 14.84
N PRO A 285 22.09 -27.61 14.24
CA PRO A 285 21.75 -28.86 14.89
C PRO A 285 23.02 -29.66 15.23
N ASN A 286 23.18 -30.02 16.50
CA ASN A 286 24.27 -30.89 16.93
C ASN A 286 23.73 -32.31 17.13
N TRP A 287 23.79 -33.14 16.09
CA TRP A 287 23.33 -34.52 16.15
C TRP A 287 24.42 -35.41 16.73
N THR A 288 24.14 -36.10 17.85
CA THR A 288 25.07 -37.07 18.47
C THR A 288 25.53 -38.13 17.48
N ASN A 289 24.63 -38.51 16.56
CA ASN A 289 24.99 -39.31 15.40
C ASN A 289 24.60 -38.55 14.13
N PRO A 290 25.57 -38.01 13.38
CA PRO A 290 25.29 -37.20 12.20
C PRO A 290 24.89 -38.05 10.98
N THR A 291 25.33 -39.31 10.90
CA THR A 291 25.13 -40.19 9.74
C THR A 291 24.18 -41.34 10.05
N ILE A 292 22.97 -41.27 9.48
CA ILE A 292 21.95 -42.32 9.60
C ILE A 292 21.88 -43.12 8.29
N ASN A 293 22.01 -44.45 8.38
CA ASN A 293 21.77 -45.34 7.24
C ASN A 293 20.27 -45.48 7.01
N ASP A 294 19.84 -45.38 5.76
CA ASP A 294 18.40 -45.39 5.41
C ASP A 294 17.68 -46.66 5.89
N ASN A 295 18.38 -47.81 5.89
CA ASN A 295 17.83 -49.11 6.31
C ASN A 295 18.14 -49.48 7.77
N ASP A 296 18.64 -48.56 8.61
CA ASP A 296 18.96 -48.88 10.02
C ASP A 296 17.66 -49.23 10.79
N PRO A 297 17.50 -50.48 11.29
CA PRO A 297 16.34 -50.86 12.08
C PRO A 297 16.44 -50.38 13.55
N GLY A 298 17.64 -50.00 14.00
CA GLY A 298 17.99 -49.62 15.36
C GLY A 298 17.74 -48.15 15.65
N ILE A 299 16.51 -47.67 15.50
CA ILE A 299 16.16 -46.28 15.83
C ILE A 299 16.46 -45.98 17.29
N ARG A 300 17.35 -45.00 17.52
CA ARG A 300 17.87 -44.66 18.84
C ARG A 300 16.98 -43.65 19.55
N ALA A 301 16.80 -43.83 20.85
CA ALA A 301 16.09 -42.88 21.73
C ALA A 301 16.68 -41.46 21.68
N THR A 302 18.00 -41.35 21.52
CA THR A 302 18.69 -40.07 21.38
C THR A 302 18.24 -39.28 20.16
N TRP A 303 18.03 -39.93 19.01
CA TRP A 303 17.56 -39.24 17.79
C TRP A 303 16.18 -38.61 17.97
N ILE A 304 15.27 -39.33 18.64
CA ILE A 304 13.92 -38.83 18.94
C ILE A 304 14.01 -37.65 19.91
N THR A 305 14.81 -37.77 20.96
CA THR A 305 14.97 -36.72 21.98
C THR A 305 15.56 -35.43 21.40
N GLU A 306 16.59 -35.54 20.55
CA GLU A 306 17.18 -34.40 19.84
C GLU A 306 16.17 -33.74 18.90
N LEU A 307 15.44 -34.53 18.09
CA LEU A 307 14.40 -34.02 17.19
C LEU A 307 13.28 -33.31 17.96
N ARG A 308 12.77 -33.90 19.04
CA ARG A 308 11.71 -33.30 19.86
C ARG A 308 12.14 -31.96 20.46
N THR A 309 13.38 -31.89 20.94
CA THR A 309 13.97 -30.66 21.50
C THR A 309 14.06 -29.58 20.43
N LEU A 310 14.65 -29.90 19.27
CA LEU A 310 14.81 -28.96 18.17
C LEU A 310 13.47 -28.50 17.61
N VAL A 311 12.53 -29.42 17.38
CA VAL A 311 11.15 -29.10 16.96
C VAL A 311 10.51 -28.13 17.93
N ASN A 312 10.53 -28.38 19.24
CA ASN A 312 9.89 -27.49 20.20
C ASN A 312 10.59 -26.13 20.32
N ASN A 313 11.91 -26.06 20.16
CA ASN A 313 12.63 -24.79 20.09
C ASN A 313 12.24 -23.99 18.84
N THR A 314 12.15 -24.63 17.67
CA THR A 314 11.71 -23.96 16.43
C THR A 314 10.25 -23.55 16.51
N ARG A 315 9.38 -24.34 17.17
CA ARG A 315 7.98 -23.97 17.42
C ARG A 315 7.85 -22.70 18.26
N ARG A 316 8.65 -22.58 19.33
CA ARG A 316 8.73 -21.35 20.14
C ARG A 316 9.19 -20.16 19.30
N ALA A 317 10.24 -20.31 18.50
CA ALA A 317 10.71 -19.26 17.60
C ALA A 317 9.67 -18.83 16.57
N ARG A 318 8.82 -19.76 16.12
CA ARG A 318 7.73 -19.49 15.19
C ARG A 318 6.46 -18.94 15.86
N GLY A 319 6.41 -18.87 17.18
CA GLY A 319 5.22 -18.43 17.92
C GLY A 319 4.07 -19.43 17.88
N ILE A 320 4.34 -20.71 17.60
CA ILE A 320 3.32 -21.76 17.61
C ILE A 320 3.48 -22.63 18.87
N THR A 321 2.35 -23.10 19.40
CA THR A 321 2.31 -23.91 20.63
C THR A 321 3.26 -25.10 20.55
N VAL A 322 4.07 -25.33 21.57
CA VAL A 322 4.98 -26.49 21.63
C VAL A 322 4.21 -27.81 21.48
N ALA A 323 4.82 -28.79 20.83
CA ALA A 323 4.20 -30.10 20.67
C ALA A 323 4.24 -30.86 22.00
N ALA A 324 3.09 -31.43 22.38
CA ALA A 324 3.00 -32.44 23.43
C ALA A 324 3.23 -33.81 22.81
N PHE A 325 4.00 -34.65 23.49
CA PHE A 325 4.32 -36.01 23.05
C PHE A 325 3.75 -37.01 24.05
N THR A 326 3.18 -38.11 23.56
CA THR A 326 2.51 -39.13 24.39
C THR A 326 3.44 -39.65 25.49
N ASP A 327 4.67 -40.02 25.11
CA ASP A 327 5.71 -40.36 26.08
C ASP A 327 6.58 -39.13 26.33
N ALA A 328 6.43 -38.50 27.49
CA ALA A 328 7.17 -37.29 27.85
C ALA A 328 8.70 -37.52 27.83
N THR A 329 9.15 -38.70 28.22
CA THR A 329 10.57 -39.09 28.22
C THR A 329 10.78 -40.37 27.41
N VAL A 330 11.72 -40.33 26.46
CA VAL A 330 12.16 -41.50 25.69
C VAL A 330 13.60 -41.81 26.14
N THR A 331 13.73 -42.65 27.15
CA THR A 331 15.01 -43.02 27.76
C THR A 331 15.69 -44.13 26.97
N ALA A 332 16.97 -43.96 26.63
CA ALA A 332 17.77 -45.00 26.01
C ALA A 332 17.74 -46.29 26.85
N ASN A 333 17.65 -47.44 26.17
CA ASN A 333 17.61 -48.78 26.79
C ASN A 333 16.43 -49.05 27.74
N SER A 334 15.44 -48.14 27.83
CA SER A 334 14.28 -48.29 28.72
C SER A 334 12.96 -48.04 28.00
N SER A 335 12.87 -47.01 27.16
CA SER A 335 11.70 -46.82 26.28
C SER A 335 11.97 -47.43 24.90
N ASN A 336 11.09 -48.32 24.44
CA ASN A 336 11.08 -48.72 23.04
C ASN A 336 10.64 -47.52 22.18
N VAL A 337 11.46 -47.09 21.23
CA VAL A 337 11.05 -46.04 20.27
C VAL A 337 9.92 -46.59 19.41
N ARG A 338 8.72 -46.02 19.48
CA ARG A 338 7.54 -46.55 18.78
C ARG A 338 7.24 -45.74 17.53
N ILE A 339 6.48 -46.33 16.60
CA ILE A 339 5.96 -45.65 15.41
C ILE A 339 5.18 -44.37 15.79
N VAL A 340 4.48 -44.38 16.94
CA VAL A 340 3.78 -43.19 17.45
C VAL A 340 4.72 -41.98 17.61
N HIS A 341 5.96 -42.18 18.06
CA HIS A 341 6.92 -41.07 18.23
C HIS A 341 7.30 -40.42 16.90
N ILE A 342 7.44 -41.24 15.85
CA ILE A 342 7.76 -40.77 14.49
C ILE A 342 6.56 -40.03 13.90
N ASN A 343 5.35 -40.56 14.08
CA ASN A 343 4.11 -39.92 13.64
C ASN A 343 3.88 -38.56 14.34
N GLU A 344 4.09 -38.47 15.65
CA GLU A 344 4.01 -37.20 16.38
C GLU A 344 5.00 -36.16 15.86
N LEU A 345 6.25 -36.57 15.59
CA LEU A 345 7.27 -35.69 15.01
C LEU A 345 6.89 -35.23 13.60
N ARG A 346 6.38 -36.13 12.74
CA ARG A 346 5.87 -35.76 11.41
C ARG A 346 4.77 -34.72 11.53
N THR A 347 3.80 -34.92 12.41
CA THR A 347 2.71 -33.96 12.66
C THR A 347 3.25 -32.61 13.14
N ALA A 348 4.18 -32.62 14.11
CA ALA A 348 4.75 -31.39 14.67
C ALA A 348 5.59 -30.60 13.66
N ILE A 349 6.36 -31.28 12.81
CA ILE A 349 7.18 -30.67 11.74
C ILE A 349 6.30 -30.20 10.57
N ASN A 350 5.28 -30.97 10.17
CA ASN A 350 4.34 -30.53 9.12
C ASN A 350 3.60 -29.25 9.52
N ALA A 351 3.23 -29.11 10.79
CA ALA A 351 2.66 -27.87 11.31
C ALA A 351 3.64 -26.68 11.27
N LEU A 352 4.94 -26.91 11.52
CA LEU A 352 5.99 -25.89 11.36
C LEU A 352 6.14 -25.43 9.90
N LEU A 353 6.18 -26.39 8.98
CA LEU A 353 6.28 -26.13 7.54
C LEU A 353 5.06 -25.33 7.06
N SER A 354 3.85 -25.73 7.46
CA SER A 354 2.62 -25.01 7.12
C SER A 354 2.60 -23.58 7.67
N ALA A 355 3.00 -23.38 8.94
CA ALA A 355 3.14 -22.05 9.54
C ALA A 355 4.17 -21.17 8.82
N SER A 356 5.15 -21.80 8.16
CA SER A 356 6.17 -21.15 7.34
C SER A 356 5.78 -21.08 5.86
N ASN A 357 4.52 -21.35 5.49
CA ASN A 357 4.05 -21.41 4.10
C ASN A 357 4.97 -22.29 3.21
N LEU A 358 5.29 -23.49 3.70
CA LEU A 358 6.08 -24.52 3.01
C LEU A 358 5.27 -25.81 2.93
N ALA A 359 5.37 -26.49 1.80
CA ALA A 359 4.76 -27.81 1.64
C ALA A 359 5.53 -28.88 2.45
N PRO A 360 4.82 -29.76 3.19
CA PRO A 360 5.39 -30.97 3.76
C PRO A 360 6.10 -31.84 2.71
N PRO A 361 7.19 -32.53 3.08
CA PRO A 361 7.83 -33.47 2.17
C PRO A 361 6.95 -34.69 1.90
N ALA A 362 7.11 -35.30 0.73
CA ALA A 362 6.59 -36.65 0.47
C ALA A 362 7.49 -37.66 1.19
N TYR A 363 6.97 -38.26 2.26
CA TYR A 363 7.70 -39.29 3.00
C TYR A 363 7.76 -40.60 2.22
N THR A 364 8.84 -41.37 2.39
CA THR A 364 9.05 -42.66 1.68
C THR A 364 7.91 -43.63 1.95
N ASP A 365 7.54 -43.75 3.23
CA ASP A 365 6.34 -44.44 3.66
C ASP A 365 5.31 -43.38 4.09
N PRO A 366 4.28 -43.10 3.27
CA PRO A 366 3.30 -42.04 3.58
C PRO A 366 2.53 -42.32 4.87
N THR A 367 2.21 -43.60 5.12
CA THR A 367 1.50 -44.07 6.30
C THR A 367 2.41 -44.98 7.12
N LEU A 368 2.63 -44.64 8.39
CA LEU A 368 3.33 -45.49 9.34
C LEU A 368 2.32 -46.14 10.30
N THR A 369 2.11 -47.44 10.14
CA THR A 369 1.20 -48.23 10.97
C THR A 369 2.00 -49.08 11.96
N ALA A 370 1.66 -49.00 13.24
CA ALA A 370 2.33 -49.78 14.27
C ALA A 370 2.27 -51.29 13.97
N ASN A 371 3.38 -51.98 14.16
CA ASN A 371 3.54 -53.43 13.88
C ASN A 371 3.33 -53.85 12.41
N VAL A 372 3.17 -52.90 11.48
CA VAL A 372 3.02 -53.17 10.04
C VAL A 372 4.17 -52.52 9.27
N THR A 373 4.38 -51.22 9.46
CA THR A 373 5.49 -50.52 8.83
C THR A 373 6.76 -50.72 9.64
N GLU A 374 7.81 -51.20 8.98
CA GLU A 374 9.12 -51.33 9.58
C GLU A 374 9.70 -49.95 9.92
N ARG A 375 10.26 -49.79 11.12
CA ARG A 375 10.96 -48.56 11.53
C ARG A 375 12.34 -48.54 10.87
N LYS A 376 12.63 -47.51 10.09
CA LYS A 376 13.88 -47.42 9.32
C LYS A 376 14.54 -46.06 9.50
N GLY A 377 15.87 -46.03 9.43
CA GLY A 377 16.65 -44.80 9.55
C GLY A 377 16.21 -43.69 8.58
N ILE A 378 15.71 -44.05 7.39
CA ILE A 378 15.15 -43.10 6.41
C ILE A 378 14.05 -42.22 7.00
N HIS A 379 13.22 -42.75 7.91
CA HIS A 379 12.16 -41.95 8.54
C HIS A 379 12.74 -40.82 9.39
N ILE A 380 13.82 -41.08 10.13
CA ILE A 380 14.48 -40.09 10.98
C ILE A 380 15.24 -39.07 10.14
N LYS A 381 15.92 -39.54 9.09
CA LYS A 381 16.62 -38.67 8.14
C LYS A 381 15.65 -37.68 7.48
N GLN A 382 14.50 -38.16 6.98
CA GLN A 382 13.45 -37.31 6.42
C GLN A 382 12.91 -36.28 7.42
N LEU A 383 12.80 -36.62 8.71
CA LEU A 383 12.40 -35.67 9.74
C LEU A 383 13.48 -34.59 9.99
N ARG A 384 14.77 -34.97 10.00
CA ARG A 384 15.89 -34.02 10.12
C ARG A 384 15.94 -33.08 8.91
N ASP A 385 15.81 -33.62 7.70
CA ASP A 385 15.82 -32.84 6.46
C ASP A 385 14.61 -31.89 6.38
N ALA A 386 13.43 -32.36 6.81
CA ALA A 386 12.23 -31.53 6.88
C ALA A 386 12.38 -30.38 7.88
N LEU A 387 12.93 -30.67 9.06
CA LEU A 387 13.18 -29.67 10.10
C LEU A 387 14.24 -28.65 9.70
N ALA A 388 15.25 -29.04 8.91
CA ALA A 388 16.29 -28.13 8.41
C ALA A 388 15.74 -27.02 7.49
N ARG A 389 14.51 -27.17 6.97
CA ARG A 389 13.82 -26.15 6.17
C ARG A 389 13.11 -25.09 7.03
N CYS A 390 13.05 -25.26 8.36
CA CYS A 390 12.22 -24.44 9.27
C CYS A 390 12.99 -23.37 10.06
#